data_AF-A0A812SE37-F1
#
_entry.id   AF-A0A812SE37-F1
#
_cell.length_a   1.000
_cell.length_b   1.000
_cell.length_c   1.000
_cell.angle_alpha   90.00
_cell.angle_beta   90.00
_cell.angle_gamma   90.00
#
_symmetry.space_group_name_H-M   'P 1'
#
loop_
_entity.id
_entity.type
_entity.pdbx_description
1 polymer ?
#
loop_
_entity_poly.entity_id
_entity_poly.type
_entity_poly.pdbx_seq_one_letter_code
_entity_poly.pdbx_strand_id
1 'polypeptide(L)'
;MGNCGCVLDVAAEAEVIATPKAQLKVALEDGVHSQFSQSDVNDDAETSAGGSDGTASAQGSCEILEPTPTLLLSSSIDSSHSLTTVRSASTDFNGTWICSRVEGAWEDFLRERGTPWAMRKVAKGLDYGVGKQMQTIVQHGDELEIVNYTATCPPREDKCIIKADGSEHEVFDPDGLHYMQRTQWDGKVLRSEQVNCEGQPPVILQRFMQGHEMCTERMTAHGVVVRRFYRRI
;
A
#
# COMPACT_ATOMS: atom_id res chain seq x y z
N MET A 1 35.75 24.42 15.79
CA MET A 1 35.09 25.44 14.95
C MET A 1 35.43 25.11 13.51
N GLY A 2 34.61 24.28 12.88
CA GLY A 2 34.88 23.66 11.58
C GLY A 2 33.80 24.08 10.59
N ASN A 3 34.26 24.74 9.54
CA ASN A 3 33.53 25.21 8.37
C ASN A 3 32.93 24.02 7.60
N CYS A 4 31.66 24.07 7.21
CA CYS A 4 31.11 23.18 6.18
C CYS A 4 30.35 24.03 5.17
N GLY A 5 30.96 24.18 3.99
CA GLY A 5 30.37 24.89 2.87
C GLY A 5 29.24 24.09 2.25
N CYS A 6 28.06 24.70 2.19
CA CYS A 6 26.95 24.23 1.37
C CYS A 6 27.17 24.74 -0.05
N VAL A 7 27.48 23.85 -0.98
CA VAL A 7 27.50 24.13 -2.42
C VAL A 7 26.19 23.62 -3.02
N LEU A 8 25.32 24.60 -3.29
CA LEU A 8 24.39 24.79 -4.42
C LEU A 8 23.86 23.58 -5.23
N ASP A 9 22.52 23.57 -5.29
CA ASP A 9 21.66 23.36 -6.46
C ASP A 9 21.73 22.04 -7.25
N VAL A 10 20.76 21.16 -6.99
CA VAL A 10 19.65 20.93 -7.92
C VAL A 10 18.38 20.74 -7.07
N ALA A 11 17.71 21.85 -6.75
CA ALA A 11 16.33 21.82 -6.31
C ALA A 11 15.46 21.49 -7.54
N ALA A 12 15.14 20.22 -7.74
CA ALA A 12 13.92 19.88 -8.44
C ALA A 12 12.80 20.02 -7.42
N GLU A 13 12.28 21.24 -7.31
CA GLU A 13 10.99 21.50 -6.70
C GLU A 13 9.99 20.52 -7.36
N ALA A 14 9.59 19.50 -6.61
CA ALA A 14 8.35 18.81 -6.91
C ALA A 14 7.25 19.83 -6.58
N GLU A 15 7.01 20.73 -7.53
CA GLU A 15 5.84 21.58 -7.58
C GLU A 15 4.67 20.60 -7.75
N VAL A 16 4.19 20.08 -6.63
CA VAL A 16 2.81 19.63 -6.52
C VAL A 16 2.02 20.88 -6.86
N ILE A 17 1.55 20.96 -8.12
CA ILE A 17 0.58 21.95 -8.54
C ILE A 17 -0.66 21.64 -7.70
N ALA A 18 -0.69 22.20 -6.49
CA ALA A 18 -1.86 22.33 -5.68
C ALA A 18 -2.81 23.17 -6.50
N THR A 19 -3.71 22.51 -7.23
CA THR A 19 -4.77 23.19 -7.96
C THR A 19 -5.50 24.06 -6.94
N PRO A 20 -5.64 25.37 -7.18
CA PRO A 20 -6.23 26.26 -6.19
C PRO A 20 -7.62 25.75 -5.81
N LYS A 21 -7.84 25.60 -4.50
CA LYS A 21 -9.13 25.33 -3.87
C LYS A 21 -10.16 26.30 -4.45
N ALA A 22 -10.96 25.85 -5.42
CA ALA A 22 -12.16 26.56 -5.81
C ALA A 22 -13.07 26.57 -4.58
N GLN A 23 -13.15 27.73 -3.91
CA GLN A 23 -14.14 27.97 -2.87
C GLN A 23 -15.51 27.97 -3.54
N LEU A 24 -16.15 26.81 -3.57
CA LEU A 24 -17.55 26.69 -3.90
C LEU A 24 -18.36 27.24 -2.72
N LYS A 25 -18.63 28.55 -2.77
CA LYS A 25 -19.56 29.23 -1.88
C LYS A 25 -20.97 28.79 -2.29
N VAL A 26 -21.44 27.67 -1.73
CA VAL A 26 -22.83 27.23 -1.89
C VAL A 26 -23.70 28.23 -1.11
N ALA A 27 -24.40 29.08 -1.85
CA ALA A 27 -25.55 29.81 -1.33
C ALA A 27 -26.63 28.78 -1.00
N LEU A 28 -26.89 28.60 0.29
CA LEU A 28 -28.06 27.89 0.78
C LEU A 28 -29.20 28.91 0.77
N GLU A 29 -30.01 28.91 -0.29
CA GLU A 29 -31.31 29.59 -0.30
C GLU A 29 -32.41 28.60 0.10
N ASP A 30 -33.42 29.16 0.73
CA ASP A 30 -34.43 28.53 1.57
C ASP A 30 -35.36 27.52 0.88
N GLY A 31 -35.69 26.48 1.64
CA GLY A 31 -37.08 26.06 1.85
C GLY A 31 -37.74 25.20 0.77
N VAL A 32 -37.88 23.89 1.06
CA VAL A 32 -39.17 23.19 0.90
C VAL A 32 -39.33 22.17 2.02
N HIS A 33 -40.36 22.41 2.83
CA HIS A 33 -40.90 21.52 3.85
C HIS A 33 -41.55 20.32 3.14
N SER A 34 -40.97 19.12 3.27
CA SER A 34 -41.62 17.88 2.83
C SER A 34 -41.71 16.94 4.03
N GLN A 35 -42.92 16.79 4.54
CA GLN A 35 -43.30 15.82 5.55
C GLN A 35 -43.17 14.42 4.94
N PHE A 36 -42.26 13.61 5.49
CA PHE A 36 -42.26 12.17 5.23
C PHE A 36 -42.63 11.45 6.53
N SER A 37 -43.78 10.79 6.47
CA SER A 37 -44.38 10.01 7.55
C SER A 37 -43.45 8.85 7.95
N GLN A 38 -43.18 8.76 9.24
CA GLN A 38 -42.62 7.56 9.87
C GLN A 38 -43.69 6.46 9.85
N SER A 39 -43.37 5.34 9.20
CA SER A 39 -44.05 4.07 9.41
C SER A 39 -43.09 3.16 10.16
N ASP A 40 -43.37 2.99 11.45
CA ASP A 40 -42.77 1.98 12.31
C ASP A 40 -43.08 0.58 11.74
N VAL A 41 -42.03 -0.20 11.49
CA VAL A 41 -42.16 -1.63 11.20
C VAL A 41 -41.25 -2.36 12.19
N ASN A 42 -41.92 -3.16 13.02
CA ASN A 42 -41.33 -4.05 14.01
C ASN A 42 -40.47 -5.11 13.33
N ASP A 43 -39.29 -5.38 13.87
CA ASP A 43 -38.56 -6.62 13.62
C ASP A 43 -38.18 -7.24 14.97
N ASP A 44 -38.99 -8.22 15.37
CA ASP A 44 -38.74 -9.14 16.47
C ASP A 44 -37.63 -10.12 16.07
N ALA A 45 -36.49 -10.06 16.75
CA ALA A 45 -35.40 -11.03 16.61
C ALA A 45 -35.28 -11.89 17.89
N GLU A 46 -36.09 -12.94 17.97
CA GLU A 46 -35.76 -14.14 18.74
C GLU A 46 -34.97 -15.09 17.84
N THR A 47 -33.71 -15.37 18.16
CA THR A 47 -33.07 -16.63 17.71
C THR A 47 -32.01 -17.09 18.72
N SER A 48 -32.46 -18.04 19.55
CA SER A 48 -31.80 -19.27 19.97
C SER A 48 -30.27 -19.28 20.15
N ALA A 49 -29.87 -19.40 21.42
CA ALA A 49 -28.63 -20.00 21.86
C ALA A 49 -28.55 -21.49 21.45
N GLY A 50 -27.34 -22.00 21.19
CA GLY A 50 -27.12 -23.43 21.07
C GLY A 50 -25.70 -23.85 20.70
N GLY A 51 -24.93 -24.28 21.70
CA GLY A 51 -24.02 -25.43 21.66
C GLY A 51 -22.70 -25.26 20.88
N SER A 52 -21.59 -25.90 21.24
CA SER A 52 -21.28 -26.90 22.25
C SER A 52 -19.76 -27.03 22.31
N ASP A 53 -19.22 -27.20 23.52
CA ASP A 53 -17.81 -27.53 23.78
C ASP A 53 -17.35 -28.78 23.04
N GLY A 54 -16.14 -28.72 22.49
CA GLY A 54 -15.47 -29.81 21.79
C GLY A 54 -13.99 -29.87 22.16
N THR A 55 -13.71 -30.31 23.38
CA THR A 55 -12.38 -30.63 23.92
C THR A 55 -11.80 -31.85 23.22
N ALA A 56 -10.62 -31.74 22.61
CA ALA A 56 -9.80 -32.90 22.25
C ALA A 56 -8.31 -32.61 22.46
N SER A 57 -7.81 -33.17 23.55
CA SER A 57 -6.40 -33.29 23.91
C SER A 57 -5.85 -34.56 23.25
N ALA A 58 -4.69 -34.47 22.60
CA ALA A 58 -3.87 -35.64 22.29
C ALA A 58 -2.39 -35.25 22.27
N GLN A 59 -1.71 -35.68 23.33
CA GLN A 59 -0.26 -35.69 23.49
C GLN A 59 0.36 -36.70 22.52
N GLY A 60 1.54 -36.38 22.00
CA GLY A 60 2.33 -37.28 21.16
C GLY A 60 3.79 -36.87 21.14
N SER A 61 4.49 -37.15 22.23
CA SER A 61 5.95 -37.09 22.32
C SER A 61 6.59 -38.25 21.56
N CYS A 62 7.62 -37.97 20.77
CA CYS A 62 8.68 -38.94 20.45
C CYS A 62 10.02 -38.20 20.44
N GLU A 63 10.78 -38.41 21.52
CA GLU A 63 12.24 -38.36 21.53
C GLU A 63 12.78 -39.29 20.43
N ILE A 64 13.93 -38.96 19.81
CA ILE A 64 15.14 -39.82 19.72
C ILE A 64 16.33 -38.91 19.34
N LEU A 65 17.32 -38.85 20.25
CA LEU A 65 18.68 -38.37 20.02
C LEU A 65 19.42 -39.29 19.03
N GLU A 66 20.34 -38.76 18.23
CA GLU A 66 21.76 -39.16 18.27
C GLU A 66 22.67 -38.15 17.52
N PRO A 67 23.89 -37.89 18.02
CA PRO A 67 24.89 -37.02 17.41
C PRO A 67 25.89 -37.83 16.56
N THR A 68 26.36 -37.28 15.44
CA THR A 68 27.46 -37.88 14.66
C THR A 68 28.27 -36.80 13.91
N PRO A 69 29.51 -37.09 13.50
CA PRO A 69 30.71 -36.53 14.12
C PRO A 69 31.39 -35.45 13.27
N THR A 70 32.15 -34.61 13.97
CA THR A 70 33.04 -33.59 13.44
C THR A 70 34.17 -34.21 12.62
N LEU A 71 34.30 -33.84 11.35
CA LEU A 71 35.54 -33.97 10.58
C LEU A 71 35.98 -32.59 10.08
N LEU A 72 37.10 -32.14 10.64
CA LEU A 72 37.83 -30.93 10.24
C LEU A 72 38.62 -31.23 8.97
N LEU A 73 38.18 -30.67 7.83
CA LEU A 73 39.04 -30.48 6.67
C LEU A 73 39.34 -28.99 6.51
N SER A 74 40.52 -28.61 6.95
CA SER A 74 41.13 -27.30 6.71
C SER A 74 41.67 -27.28 5.28
N SER A 75 40.86 -26.79 4.33
CA SER A 75 41.33 -26.39 3.01
C SER A 75 41.25 -24.87 2.91
N SER A 76 42.41 -24.23 3.05
CA SER A 76 42.62 -22.82 2.73
C SER A 76 42.49 -22.62 1.22
N ILE A 77 41.27 -22.36 0.76
CA ILE A 77 41.02 -21.91 -0.60
C ILE A 77 40.97 -20.39 -0.52
N ASP A 78 42.06 -19.76 -0.97
CA ASP A 78 42.16 -18.34 -1.23
C ASP A 78 41.28 -18.02 -2.45
N SER A 79 39.97 -18.06 -2.23
CA SER A 79 38.98 -17.78 -3.25
C SER A 79 38.53 -16.36 -3.03
N SER A 80 39.27 -15.45 -3.65
CA SER A 80 38.83 -14.09 -3.96
C SER A 80 37.65 -14.15 -4.93
N HIS A 81 36.53 -14.74 -4.49
CA HIS A 81 35.24 -14.55 -5.11
C HIS A 81 34.91 -13.08 -4.86
N SER A 82 35.17 -12.25 -5.88
CA SER A 82 34.40 -11.04 -6.09
C SER A 82 32.95 -11.42 -5.82
N LEU A 83 32.41 -10.94 -4.71
CA LEU A 83 31.01 -11.04 -4.34
C LEU A 83 30.24 -10.17 -5.33
N THR A 84 30.21 -10.60 -6.58
CA THR A 84 29.27 -10.16 -7.58
C THR A 84 27.96 -10.82 -7.14
N THR A 85 27.38 -10.29 -6.07
CA THR A 85 26.00 -10.56 -5.66
C THR A 85 25.21 -10.43 -6.94
N VAL A 86 24.76 -11.58 -7.47
CA VAL A 86 23.84 -11.63 -8.59
C VAL A 86 22.59 -10.95 -8.06
N ARG A 87 22.50 -9.62 -8.25
CA ARG A 87 21.30 -8.86 -7.95
C ARG A 87 20.24 -9.53 -8.79
N SER A 88 19.37 -10.30 -8.13
CA SER A 88 18.22 -10.91 -8.76
C SER A 88 17.54 -9.78 -9.53
N ALA A 89 17.43 -9.93 -10.85
CA ALA A 89 16.96 -8.84 -11.71
C ALA A 89 15.63 -8.33 -11.15
N SER A 90 15.56 -7.03 -10.88
CA SER A 90 14.35 -6.39 -10.39
C SER A 90 13.21 -6.66 -11.37
N THR A 91 12.00 -6.79 -10.82
CA THR A 91 10.82 -7.02 -11.65
C THR A 91 10.56 -5.78 -12.51
N ASP A 92 10.27 -5.99 -13.78
CA ASP A 92 9.90 -4.94 -14.72
C ASP A 92 8.41 -4.61 -14.62
N PHE A 93 8.09 -3.39 -14.17
CA PHE A 93 6.73 -2.88 -14.08
C PHE A 93 6.38 -1.88 -15.21
N ASN A 94 7.27 -1.64 -16.17
CA ASN A 94 7.06 -0.66 -17.24
C ASN A 94 5.75 -0.90 -18.00
N GLY A 95 4.97 0.16 -18.24
CA GLY A 95 3.77 0.13 -19.07
C GLY A 95 2.57 0.83 -18.46
N THR A 96 1.42 0.69 -19.14
CA THR A 96 0.15 1.25 -18.71
C THR A 96 -0.74 0.15 -18.17
N TRP A 97 -1.32 0.41 -17.00
CA TRP A 97 -2.04 -0.56 -16.19
C TRP A 97 -3.40 -0.01 -15.80
N ILE A 98 -4.45 -0.82 -15.85
CA ILE A 98 -5.78 -0.47 -15.32
C ILE A 98 -6.17 -1.43 -14.20
N CYS A 99 -6.71 -0.90 -13.10
CA CYS A 99 -7.20 -1.69 -11.98
C CYS A 99 -8.35 -2.59 -12.47
N SER A 100 -8.10 -3.90 -12.56
CA SER A 100 -9.05 -4.89 -13.04
C SER A 100 -9.95 -5.42 -11.92
N ARG A 101 -9.41 -5.52 -10.70
CA ARG A 101 -10.11 -6.05 -9.53
C ARG A 101 -9.40 -5.65 -8.24
N VAL A 102 -10.13 -5.78 -7.14
CA VAL A 102 -9.61 -5.58 -5.78
C VAL A 102 -9.99 -6.75 -4.88
N GLU A 103 -9.17 -7.02 -3.87
CA GLU A 103 -9.42 -8.02 -2.84
C GLU A 103 -9.12 -7.46 -1.45
N GLY A 104 -9.63 -8.15 -0.43
CA GLY A 104 -9.38 -7.83 0.98
C GLY A 104 -10.41 -6.88 1.59
N ALA A 105 -10.19 -6.55 2.86
CA ALA A 105 -11.13 -5.77 3.67
C ALA A 105 -10.86 -4.25 3.54
N TRP A 106 -11.18 -3.67 2.38
CA TRP A 106 -10.93 -2.25 2.08
C TRP A 106 -11.53 -1.28 3.10
N GLU A 107 -12.73 -1.57 3.61
CA GLU A 107 -13.37 -0.66 4.54
C GLU A 107 -12.69 -0.67 5.92
N ASP A 108 -12.22 -1.82 6.37
CA ASP A 108 -11.46 -1.95 7.60
C ASP A 108 -10.07 -1.30 7.44
N PHE A 109 -9.42 -1.50 6.30
CA PHE A 109 -8.14 -0.88 5.96
C PHE A 109 -8.24 0.65 6.01
N LEU A 110 -9.23 1.24 5.33
CA LEU A 110 -9.41 2.69 5.31
C LEU A 110 -9.79 3.23 6.69
N ARG A 111 -10.58 2.49 7.47
CA ARG A 111 -10.92 2.87 8.85
C ARG A 111 -9.67 2.90 9.74
N GLU A 112 -8.82 1.89 9.65
CA GLU A 112 -7.58 1.81 10.44
C GLU A 112 -6.58 2.92 10.05
N ARG A 113 -6.55 3.31 8.77
CA ARG A 113 -5.79 4.46 8.28
C ARG A 113 -6.34 5.82 8.72
N GLY A 114 -7.44 5.85 9.46
CA GLY A 114 -8.08 7.10 9.87
C GLY A 114 -8.74 7.84 8.71
N THR A 115 -8.96 7.20 7.55
CA THR A 115 -9.65 7.83 6.41
C THR A 115 -11.06 8.26 6.84
N PRO A 116 -11.45 9.54 6.66
CA PRO A 116 -12.77 10.04 7.06
C PRO A 116 -13.91 9.24 6.43
N TRP A 117 -15.00 9.04 7.17
CA TRP A 117 -16.14 8.20 6.74
C TRP A 117 -16.67 8.59 5.36
N ALA A 118 -16.78 9.89 5.08
CA ALA A 118 -17.24 10.38 3.78
C ALA A 118 -16.31 9.93 2.63
N MET A 119 -14.99 10.01 2.82
CA MET A 119 -14.01 9.57 1.83
C MET A 119 -14.04 8.06 1.60
N ARG A 120 -14.33 7.27 2.64
CA ARG A 120 -14.53 5.82 2.49
C ARG A 120 -15.76 5.48 1.65
N LYS A 121 -16.86 6.22 1.83
CA LYS A 121 -18.06 6.08 0.97
C LYS A 121 -17.76 6.45 -0.49
N VAL A 122 -16.98 7.51 -0.73
CA VAL A 122 -16.52 7.86 -2.07
C VAL A 122 -15.66 6.74 -2.66
N ALA A 123 -14.69 6.21 -1.91
CA ALA A 123 -13.84 5.12 -2.35
C ALA A 123 -14.67 3.88 -2.72
N LYS A 124 -15.66 3.51 -1.89
CA LYS A 124 -16.60 2.43 -2.18
C LYS A 124 -17.44 2.71 -3.43
N GLY A 125 -17.95 3.92 -3.61
CA GLY A 125 -18.73 4.31 -4.79
C GLY A 125 -17.92 4.32 -6.09
N LEU A 126 -16.59 4.41 -5.99
CA LEU A 126 -15.66 4.25 -7.11
C LEU A 126 -15.17 2.81 -7.28
N ASP A 127 -15.78 1.84 -6.59
CA ASP A 127 -15.38 0.42 -6.55
C ASP A 127 -13.90 0.27 -6.18
N TYR A 128 -13.40 1.12 -5.29
CA TYR A 128 -12.01 1.19 -4.86
C TYR A 128 -11.00 1.32 -6.01
N GLY A 129 -11.44 1.82 -7.16
CA GLY A 129 -10.64 2.07 -8.35
C GLY A 129 -10.85 1.08 -9.50
N VAL A 130 -11.67 0.03 -9.35
CA VAL A 130 -11.90 -0.95 -10.43
C VAL A 130 -12.45 -0.27 -11.69
N GLY A 131 -11.74 -0.43 -12.81
CA GLY A 131 -12.06 0.18 -14.11
C GLY A 131 -11.89 1.70 -14.17
N LYS A 132 -11.51 2.36 -13.07
CA LYS A 132 -11.44 3.82 -12.96
C LYS A 132 -10.03 4.33 -12.64
N GLN A 133 -9.19 3.50 -12.00
CA GLN A 133 -7.81 3.84 -11.66
C GLN A 133 -6.84 3.21 -12.66
N MET A 134 -5.97 4.04 -13.22
CA MET A 134 -4.91 3.68 -14.15
C MET A 134 -3.55 4.10 -13.61
N GLN A 135 -2.50 3.37 -14.00
CA GLN A 135 -1.12 3.68 -13.67
C GLN A 135 -0.25 3.55 -14.92
N THR A 136 0.47 4.61 -15.27
CA THR A 136 1.56 4.54 -16.24
C THR A 136 2.87 4.52 -15.48
N ILE A 137 3.69 3.50 -15.70
CA ILE A 137 4.95 3.30 -15.00
C ILE A 137 6.09 3.36 -16.01
N VAL A 138 7.07 4.22 -15.74
CA VAL A 138 8.37 4.25 -16.41
C VAL A 138 9.42 3.89 -15.37
N GLN A 139 10.13 2.79 -15.59
CA GLN A 139 11.11 2.24 -14.65
C GLN A 139 12.50 2.20 -15.27
N HIS A 140 13.45 2.80 -14.57
CA HIS A 140 14.87 2.85 -14.91
C HIS A 140 15.71 2.34 -13.73
N GLY A 141 15.98 1.03 -13.72
CA GLY A 141 16.70 0.38 -12.62
C GLY A 141 15.91 0.45 -11.32
N ASP A 142 16.41 1.23 -10.37
CA ASP A 142 15.83 1.42 -9.03
C ASP A 142 14.91 2.66 -8.94
N GLU A 143 14.78 3.44 -10.02
CA GLU A 143 13.85 4.57 -10.07
C GLU A 143 12.58 4.22 -10.85
N LEU A 144 11.43 4.49 -10.26
CA LEU A 144 10.12 4.28 -10.86
C LEU A 144 9.35 5.60 -10.86
N GLU A 145 9.07 6.14 -12.05
CA GLU A 145 8.10 7.20 -12.23
C GLU A 145 6.72 6.57 -12.44
N ILE A 146 5.75 6.96 -11.61
CA ILE A 146 4.39 6.45 -11.63
C ILE A 146 3.43 7.63 -11.79
N VAL A 147 2.66 7.60 -12.87
CA VAL A 147 1.53 8.53 -13.08
C VAL A 147 0.24 7.79 -12.80
N ASN A 148 -0.44 8.17 -11.73
CA ASN A 148 -1.75 7.67 -11.34
C ASN A 148 -2.82 8.55 -11.95
N TYR A 149 -3.72 7.95 -12.72
CA TYR A 149 -4.92 8.61 -13.23
C TYR A 149 -6.16 7.96 -12.60
N THR A 150 -7.06 8.77 -12.08
CA THR A 150 -8.35 8.30 -11.56
C THR A 150 -9.49 9.03 -12.27
N ALA A 151 -10.37 8.25 -12.90
CA ALA A 151 -11.57 8.74 -13.59
C ALA A 151 -12.66 9.16 -12.57
N THR A 152 -12.40 10.23 -11.83
CA THR A 152 -13.39 10.97 -11.03
C THR A 152 -14.00 12.10 -11.86
N CYS A 153 -14.97 12.82 -11.28
CA CYS A 153 -15.52 14.05 -11.86
C CYS A 153 -15.27 15.22 -10.88
N PRO A 154 -14.28 16.10 -11.10
CA PRO A 154 -13.33 16.10 -12.23
C PRO A 154 -12.29 14.97 -12.13
N PRO A 155 -11.65 14.55 -13.25
CA PRO A 155 -10.56 13.58 -13.22
C PRO A 155 -9.39 14.06 -12.37
N ARG A 156 -8.67 13.12 -11.76
CA ARG A 156 -7.47 13.40 -10.96
C ARG A 156 -6.26 12.69 -11.56
N GLU A 157 -5.17 13.42 -11.66
CA GLU A 157 -3.85 12.90 -12.04
C GLU A 157 -2.87 13.21 -10.90
N ASP A 158 -2.04 12.25 -10.56
CA ASP A 158 -1.01 12.36 -9.53
C ASP A 158 0.27 11.66 -10.01
N LYS A 159 1.41 12.35 -9.90
CA LYS A 159 2.71 11.84 -10.34
C LYS A 159 3.60 11.66 -9.11
N CYS A 160 4.19 10.47 -8.98
CA CYS A 160 5.17 10.19 -7.93
C CYS A 160 6.41 9.50 -8.49
N ILE A 161 7.55 9.75 -7.87
CA ILE A 161 8.83 9.09 -8.17
C ILE A 161 9.20 8.27 -6.94
N ILE A 162 9.46 6.98 -7.14
CA ILE A 162 9.88 6.05 -6.10
C ILE A 162 11.31 5.61 -6.39
N LYS A 163 12.19 5.73 -5.40
CA LYS A 163 13.56 5.20 -5.43
C LYS A 163 13.63 3.96 -4.56
N ALA A 164 14.07 2.85 -5.14
CA ALA A 164 14.17 1.53 -4.51
C ALA A 164 15.57 1.26 -3.92
N ASP A 165 16.25 2.32 -3.46
CA ASP A 165 17.62 2.28 -2.93
C ASP A 165 17.68 2.09 -1.39
N GLY A 166 16.52 2.00 -0.74
CA GLY A 166 16.39 1.86 0.71
C GLY A 166 16.51 3.18 1.48
N SER A 167 16.63 4.32 0.80
CA SER A 167 16.60 5.63 1.44
C SER A 167 15.17 6.06 1.82
N GLU A 168 15.07 6.95 2.79
CA GLU A 168 13.79 7.49 3.27
C GLU A 168 13.46 8.79 2.55
N HIS A 169 12.19 8.95 2.17
CA HIS A 169 11.68 10.15 1.51
C HIS A 169 10.32 10.54 2.09
N GLU A 170 10.08 11.85 2.14
CA GLU A 170 8.78 12.41 2.49
C GLU A 170 7.79 12.18 1.34
N VAL A 171 6.60 11.72 1.68
CA VAL A 171 5.49 11.51 0.75
C VAL A 171 4.24 12.16 1.31
N PHE A 172 3.56 12.94 0.48
CA PHE A 172 2.28 13.54 0.78
C PHE A 172 1.19 12.80 0.02
N ASP A 173 0.24 12.20 0.74
CA ASP A 173 -0.94 11.63 0.10
C ASP A 173 -1.87 12.76 -0.40
N PRO A 174 -2.71 12.50 -1.43
CA PRO A 174 -3.73 13.44 -1.89
C PRO A 174 -4.74 13.89 -0.82
N ASP A 175 -4.85 13.12 0.27
CA ASP A 175 -5.68 13.43 1.44
C ASP A 175 -4.98 14.40 2.42
N GLY A 176 -3.76 14.83 2.12
CA GLY A 176 -2.96 15.75 2.95
C GLY A 176 -2.18 15.06 4.07
N LEU A 177 -2.16 13.73 4.10
CA LEU A 177 -1.41 12.95 5.10
C LEU A 177 0.06 12.88 4.71
N HIS A 178 0.95 13.01 5.70
CA HIS A 178 2.40 13.06 5.53
C HIS A 178 3.05 11.79 6.09
N TYR A 179 3.87 11.14 5.27
CA TYR A 179 4.57 9.91 5.64
C TYR A 179 6.05 9.97 5.29
N MET A 180 6.85 9.28 6.09
CA MET A 180 8.16 8.82 5.69
C MET A 180 8.00 7.47 4.98
N GLN A 181 8.46 7.39 3.73
CA GLN A 181 8.46 6.17 2.95
C GLN A 181 9.89 5.69 2.71
N ARG A 182 10.13 4.41 2.98
CA ARG A 182 11.36 3.71 2.59
C ARG A 182 11.02 2.62 1.59
N THR A 183 11.67 2.58 0.44
CA THR A 183 11.40 1.56 -0.59
C THR A 183 12.66 0.81 -0.97
N GLN A 184 12.56 -0.51 -1.10
CA GLN A 184 13.66 -1.37 -1.51
C GLN A 184 13.14 -2.61 -2.25
N TRP A 185 14.01 -3.23 -3.03
CA TRP A 185 13.75 -4.54 -3.62
C TRP A 185 13.95 -5.66 -2.59
N ASP A 186 12.97 -6.54 -2.50
CA ASP A 186 13.04 -7.84 -1.82
C ASP A 186 12.86 -8.95 -2.87
N GLY A 187 13.99 -9.35 -3.47
CA GLY A 187 14.00 -10.22 -4.63
C GLY A 187 13.23 -9.63 -5.82
N LYS A 188 12.06 -10.20 -6.12
CA LYS A 188 11.17 -9.76 -7.22
C LYS A 188 10.04 -8.83 -6.76
N VAL A 189 10.00 -8.51 -5.47
CA VAL A 189 8.96 -7.68 -4.87
C VAL A 189 9.54 -6.32 -4.56
N LEU A 190 8.87 -5.26 -4.99
CA LEU A 190 9.17 -3.90 -4.53
C LEU A 190 8.42 -3.69 -3.21
N ARG A 191 9.15 -3.58 -2.09
CA ARG A 191 8.59 -3.40 -0.75
C ARG A 191 8.80 -1.95 -0.32
N SER A 192 7.71 -1.27 0.03
CA SER A 192 7.74 0.04 0.66
C SER A 192 7.19 -0.06 2.08
N GLU A 193 7.79 0.68 2.99
CA GLU A 193 7.32 0.85 4.36
C GLU A 193 6.99 2.33 4.54
N GLN A 194 5.76 2.61 4.96
CA GLN A 194 5.26 3.95 5.20
C GLN A 194 4.98 4.14 6.69
N VAL A 195 5.67 5.09 7.30
CA VAL A 195 5.44 5.50 8.69
C VAL A 195 4.83 6.89 8.67
N ASN A 196 3.67 7.05 9.30
CA ASN A 196 3.07 8.39 9.46
C ASN A 196 3.89 9.19 10.48
N CYS A 197 4.19 10.45 10.17
CA CYS A 197 4.87 11.38 11.08
C CYS A 197 4.09 11.66 12.38
N GLU A 198 2.79 11.38 12.41
CA GLU A 198 1.90 11.53 13.57
C GLU A 198 1.86 10.29 14.50
N GLY A 199 2.71 9.29 14.26
CA GLY A 199 2.83 8.11 15.14
C GLY A 199 1.77 7.03 14.93
N GLN A 200 1.02 7.08 13.82
CA GLN A 200 0.18 5.94 13.43
C GLN A 200 1.05 4.72 13.06
N PRO A 201 0.53 3.49 13.23
CA PRO A 201 1.27 2.29 12.89
C PRO A 201 1.70 2.25 11.41
N PRO A 202 2.83 1.61 11.11
CA PRO A 202 3.34 1.53 9.75
C PRO A 202 2.40 0.75 8.83
N VAL A 203 2.43 1.10 7.55
CA VAL A 203 1.82 0.32 6.47
C VAL A 203 2.93 -0.25 5.62
N ILE A 204 2.84 -1.55 5.36
CA ILE A 204 3.71 -2.22 4.39
C ILE A 204 2.98 -2.25 3.06
N LEU A 205 3.65 -1.78 2.01
CA LEU A 205 3.18 -1.84 0.64
C LEU A 205 4.10 -2.79 -0.13
N GLN A 206 3.51 -3.64 -0.95
CA GLN A 206 4.25 -4.52 -1.84
C GLN A 206 3.72 -4.36 -3.25
N ARG A 207 4.63 -4.35 -4.22
CA ARG A 207 4.30 -4.42 -5.65
C ARG A 207 5.06 -5.59 -6.27
N PHE A 208 4.33 -6.46 -6.96
CA PHE A 208 4.88 -7.67 -7.57
C PHE A 208 4.04 -8.12 -8.76
N MET A 209 4.60 -9.01 -9.58
CA MET A 209 3.88 -9.62 -10.70
C MET A 209 3.26 -10.96 -10.27
N GLN A 210 1.98 -11.15 -10.58
CA GLN A 210 1.27 -12.42 -10.45
C GLN A 210 0.84 -12.87 -11.85
N GLY A 211 1.67 -13.71 -12.49
CA GLY A 211 1.50 -14.06 -13.89
C GLY A 211 1.63 -12.82 -14.78
N HIS A 212 0.53 -12.41 -15.41
CA HIS A 212 0.46 -11.25 -16.29
C HIS A 212 -0.15 -10.00 -15.63
N GLU A 213 -0.59 -10.10 -14.37
CA GLU A 213 -1.14 -8.98 -13.62
C GLU A 213 -0.06 -8.36 -12.71
N MET A 214 -0.06 -7.03 -12.60
CA MET A 214 0.65 -6.34 -11.53
C MET A 214 -0.25 -6.29 -10.30
N CYS A 215 0.25 -6.74 -9.15
CA CYS A 215 -0.43 -6.62 -7.87
C CYS A 215 0.20 -5.50 -7.04
N THR A 216 -0.64 -4.70 -6.39
CA THR A 216 -0.22 -3.88 -5.25
C THR A 216 -0.97 -4.35 -4.01
N GLU A 217 -0.22 -4.80 -3.01
CA GLU A 217 -0.71 -5.22 -1.71
C GLU A 217 -0.40 -4.13 -0.68
N ARG A 218 -1.32 -3.90 0.24
CA ARG A 218 -1.09 -3.06 1.42
C ARG A 218 -1.52 -3.82 2.65
N MET A 219 -0.70 -3.73 3.69
CA MET A 219 -0.92 -4.39 4.97
C MET A 219 -0.72 -3.40 6.10
N THR A 220 -1.69 -3.31 6.98
CA THR A 220 -1.60 -2.51 8.21
C THR A 220 -0.88 -3.27 9.33
N ALA A 221 -0.47 -2.58 10.38
CA ALA A 221 0.17 -3.21 11.53
C ALA A 221 -0.74 -4.22 12.26
N HIS A 222 -2.06 -4.08 12.16
CA HIS A 222 -3.01 -5.06 12.70
C HIS A 222 -3.29 -6.23 11.74
N GLY A 223 -2.59 -6.30 10.60
CA GLY A 223 -2.68 -7.40 9.65
C GLY A 223 -3.86 -7.31 8.67
N VAL A 224 -4.52 -6.14 8.55
CA VAL A 224 -5.54 -5.95 7.52
C VAL A 224 -4.85 -5.84 6.16
N VAL A 225 -5.12 -6.81 5.29
CA VAL A 225 -4.53 -6.89 3.94
C VAL A 225 -5.58 -6.50 2.90
N VAL A 226 -5.17 -5.63 1.97
CA VAL A 226 -5.93 -5.28 0.77
C VAL A 226 -5.04 -5.38 -0.46
N ARG A 227 -5.64 -5.74 -1.59
CA ARG A 227 -4.94 -5.86 -2.86
C ARG A 227 -5.69 -5.15 -3.97
N ARG A 228 -4.93 -4.54 -4.87
CA ARG A 228 -5.39 -4.16 -6.21
C ARG A 228 -4.60 -4.95 -7.23
N PHE A 229 -5.29 -5.42 -8.25
CA PHE A 229 -4.69 -6.10 -9.38
C PHE A 229 -4.93 -5.29 -10.62
N TYR A 230 -3.90 -5.21 -11.43
CA TYR A 230 -3.90 -4.41 -12.63
C TYR A 230 -3.53 -5.29 -13.82
N ARG A 231 -4.29 -5.10 -14.90
CA ARG A 231 -3.96 -5.67 -16.20
C ARG A 231 -3.35 -4.59 -17.07
N ARG A 232 -2.44 -4.99 -17.96
CA ARG A 232 -1.86 -4.11 -18.97
C ARG A 232 -2.93 -3.68 -19.98
N ILE A 233 -2.82 -2.47 -20.52
CA ILE A 233 -3.66 -1.93 -21.60
C ILE A 233 -2.82 -1.35 -22.74
#